data_AF-A0A0J7KEQ6-F1
#
_entry.id   AF-A0A0J7KEQ6-F1
#
_cell.length_a   1.000
_cell.length_b   1.000
_cell.length_c   1.000
_cell.angle_alpha   90.00
_cell.angle_beta   90.00
_cell.angle_gamma   90.00
#
_symmetry.space_group_name_H-M   'P 1'
#
loop_
_entity.id
_entity.type
_entity.pdbx_description
1 polymer ?
#
loop_
_entity_poly.entity_id
_entity_poly.type
_entity_poly.pdbx_seq_one_letter_code
_entity_poly.pdbx_strand_id
1 'polypeptide(L)'
;MDSKVSIQTLVPTMQCLELNLNTGRCCQNVELCEDNNNFVIENGLLDIDRIQEDMSEGRRIVELCKDNNNFVIENGPLDIDRIQEDMPEGRRIVDISFMWNEIHRTFDNHARGIECQFKDWKLVNSLRHGLKTQLFFKCQMCNYKANIWSEPTEPKTLDINTAAVAGTVTVGIGHAQLDELCAAMNIPCMSDKTYIKNREKLVNDFEKTATENMKMAGEVEKQLALEKNDVINGIPYITVIADGSWMKRSYGNAYDSLSGVGAIIGYRTKKILFVGVRNKFCTICDVAERNGIEPRDHKCYKNFDRNASSTSMESDAIAEGFKSSLEMHGMIYRTIIADGDSSVYQTIVDSRPYREQMVNVKKIECTNHLLRNLCKKLRAVAETTQQKTHRKRGFVQLRNVVKNNILKIRREVIEAIDLRREEKQPDHYKAIELQKDILNIPSHIFGEHKRCKERGRICDLDETNKNYVPFLKLHGLYQKVESAIIYLSAYSDSLLLKFTNNPAESFNSIICKEIGGKSINFGNRDSYNARIAGAVAQFNTQQVLTEVHNNMDKNVPSIVETLEKRR
;
A
#
# COMPACT_ATOMS: atom_id res chain seq x y z
N MET A 1 -29.06 24.44 -55.31
CA MET A 1 -29.72 25.35 -54.37
C MET A 1 -29.39 24.86 -52.97
N ASP A 2 -28.13 25.00 -52.57
CA ASP A 2 -27.59 26.14 -51.79
C ASP A 2 -28.19 26.24 -50.38
N SER A 3 -27.39 25.85 -49.37
CA SER A 3 -27.01 26.79 -48.30
C SER A 3 -25.90 26.18 -47.42
N LYS A 4 -24.88 27.02 -47.19
CA LYS A 4 -23.68 26.82 -46.39
C LYS A 4 -23.99 26.76 -44.90
N VAL A 5 -23.26 25.93 -44.15
CA VAL A 5 -22.81 26.26 -42.79
C VAL A 5 -21.35 25.79 -42.66
N SER A 6 -20.48 26.74 -42.29
CA SER A 6 -19.08 26.58 -41.94
C SER A 6 -18.98 26.83 -40.44
N ILE A 7 -18.19 26.05 -39.68
CA ILE A 7 -17.59 26.34 -38.36
C ILE A 7 -16.56 25.20 -38.11
N GLN A 8 -15.28 25.44 -38.39
CA GLN A 8 -14.22 25.86 -37.46
C GLN A 8 -13.61 24.70 -36.63
N THR A 9 -12.49 24.20 -37.14
CA THR A 9 -11.44 23.47 -36.42
C THR A 9 -10.90 24.29 -35.26
N LEU A 10 -11.02 23.78 -34.03
CA LEU A 10 -10.36 24.29 -32.84
C LEU A 10 -9.26 23.32 -32.40
N VAL A 11 -8.03 23.75 -32.66
CA VAL A 11 -6.79 23.27 -32.03
C VAL A 11 -6.76 23.83 -30.60
N PRO A 12 -6.54 23.04 -29.54
CA PRO A 12 -6.29 23.60 -28.22
C PRO A 12 -4.82 24.01 -28.10
N THR A 13 -4.61 25.31 -28.13
CA THR A 13 -3.35 25.99 -27.82
C THR A 13 -2.97 25.76 -26.36
N MET A 14 -1.77 25.26 -26.12
CA MET A 14 -1.05 25.37 -24.85
C MET A 14 -0.86 26.85 -24.49
N GLN A 15 -1.43 27.31 -23.38
CA GLN A 15 -0.91 28.45 -22.62
C GLN A 15 -1.45 28.49 -21.18
N CYS A 16 -0.52 28.38 -20.24
CA CYS A 16 -0.47 28.96 -18.89
C CYS A 16 -1.78 29.10 -18.07
N LEU A 17 -1.92 28.22 -17.08
CA LEU A 17 -2.66 28.50 -15.83
C LEU A 17 -1.68 28.31 -14.66
N GLU A 18 -0.85 29.33 -14.43
CA GLU A 18 -0.37 29.65 -13.08
C GLU A 18 -1.48 30.39 -12.34
N LEU A 19 -1.50 30.24 -11.00
CA LEU A 19 -2.38 30.88 -10.01
C LEU A 19 -3.79 30.29 -9.84
N ASN A 20 -3.86 29.22 -9.03
CA ASN A 20 -4.83 29.10 -7.92
C ASN A 20 -4.41 27.98 -6.96
N LEU A 21 -3.29 28.19 -6.27
CA LEU A 21 -2.92 27.48 -5.05
C LEU A 21 -3.36 28.35 -3.87
N ASN A 22 -4.56 28.10 -3.35
CA ASN A 22 -4.94 28.29 -1.94
C ASN A 22 -6.45 28.11 -1.80
N THR A 23 -6.87 26.93 -1.34
CA THR A 23 -8.02 26.68 -0.42
C THR A 23 -8.44 25.21 -0.48
N GLY A 24 -7.59 24.32 0.02
CA GLY A 24 -7.97 22.95 0.39
C GLY A 24 -7.91 22.82 1.90
N ARG A 25 -9.07 22.85 2.57
CA ARG A 25 -9.21 22.66 4.02
C ARG A 25 -8.59 21.33 4.42
N CYS A 26 -7.45 21.41 5.10
CA CYS A 26 -6.85 20.30 5.82
C CYS A 26 -7.61 20.15 7.13
N CYS A 27 -8.32 19.03 7.32
CA CYS A 27 -8.86 18.66 8.63
C CYS A 27 -7.68 18.28 9.55
N GLN A 28 -7.15 19.29 10.24
CA GLN A 28 -6.32 19.10 11.44
C GLN A 28 -7.24 18.66 12.58
N ASN A 29 -7.05 17.44 13.07
CA ASN A 29 -7.25 17.07 14.45
C ASN A 29 -6.25 15.95 14.76
N VAL A 30 -5.05 16.37 15.16
CA VAL A 30 -4.08 15.51 15.83
C VAL A 30 -4.40 15.60 17.32
N GLU A 31 -5.24 14.70 17.81
CA GLU A 31 -5.37 14.50 19.25
C GLU A 31 -4.20 13.64 19.74
N LEU A 32 -3.44 14.23 20.65
CA LEU A 32 -2.46 13.58 21.49
C LEU A 32 -3.22 12.72 22.51
N CYS A 33 -3.21 11.40 22.34
CA CYS A 33 -3.69 10.49 23.39
C CYS A 33 -2.48 9.84 24.08
N GLU A 34 -2.37 10.11 25.38
CA GLU A 34 -1.46 9.47 26.32
C GLU A 34 -2.02 8.08 26.66
N ASP A 35 -1.27 7.03 26.32
CA ASP A 35 -1.62 5.65 26.63
C ASP A 35 -1.47 5.35 28.12
N ASN A 36 -2.57 5.42 28.88
CA ASN A 36 -2.71 4.72 30.16
C ASN A 36 -3.40 3.38 29.90
N ASN A 37 -2.60 2.35 29.63
CA ASN A 37 -3.06 0.97 29.48
C ASN A 37 -3.44 0.39 30.85
N ASN A 38 -4.73 0.11 31.02
CA ASN A 38 -5.20 -0.88 31.98
C ASN A 38 -6.47 -1.54 31.44
N PHE A 39 -6.33 -2.55 30.57
CA PHE A 39 -7.40 -3.50 30.28
C PHE A 39 -6.85 -4.91 30.14
N VAL A 40 -7.59 -5.81 30.78
CA VAL A 40 -7.29 -7.20 31.10
C VAL A 40 -7.35 -8.07 29.84
N ILE A 41 -6.37 -8.96 29.70
CA ILE A 41 -6.32 -9.99 28.65
C ILE A 41 -7.14 -11.19 29.14
N GLU A 42 -8.23 -11.53 28.44
CA GLU A 42 -8.81 -12.87 28.50
C GLU A 42 -8.21 -13.73 27.39
N ASN A 43 -7.45 -14.74 27.82
CA ASN A 43 -6.92 -15.80 26.96
C ASN A 43 -8.03 -16.81 26.67
N GLY A 44 -8.41 -16.96 25.39
CA GLY A 44 -9.19 -18.08 24.90
C GLY A 44 -8.40 -18.83 23.83
N LEU A 45 -7.77 -19.94 24.21
CA LEU A 45 -7.34 -20.96 23.25
C LEU A 45 -8.59 -21.54 22.58
N LEU A 46 -8.59 -21.63 21.25
CA LEU A 46 -9.52 -22.49 20.52
C LEU A 46 -8.72 -23.46 19.65
N ASP A 47 -8.96 -24.74 19.98
CA ASP A 47 -8.39 -25.96 19.41
C ASP A 47 -8.52 -26.04 17.89
N ILE A 48 -7.42 -26.45 17.26
CA ILE A 48 -7.33 -26.81 15.85
C ILE A 48 -7.45 -28.33 15.79
N ASP A 49 -8.66 -28.85 15.63
CA ASP A 49 -8.87 -30.24 15.17
C ASP A 49 -10.26 -30.36 14.55
N ARG A 50 -10.31 -30.46 13.22
CA ARG A 50 -11.31 -31.18 12.39
C ARG A 50 -11.21 -30.75 10.93
N ILE A 51 -10.34 -31.41 10.16
CA ILE A 51 -10.57 -31.60 8.72
C ILE A 51 -10.19 -33.04 8.39
N GLN A 52 -11.20 -33.91 8.33
CA GLN A 52 -11.17 -35.17 7.60
C GLN A 52 -12.42 -35.19 6.74
N GLU A 53 -12.28 -35.34 5.44
CA GLU A 53 -13.08 -36.28 4.65
C GLU A 53 -12.50 -36.43 3.23
N ASP A 54 -12.45 -37.69 2.81
CA ASP A 54 -11.89 -38.24 1.59
C ASP A 54 -12.60 -37.76 0.32
N MET A 55 -11.85 -37.68 -0.79
CA MET A 55 -12.45 -37.72 -2.13
C MET A 55 -11.61 -38.59 -3.07
N SER A 56 -12.30 -39.57 -3.66
CA SER A 56 -11.79 -40.56 -4.61
C SER A 56 -11.70 -40.03 -6.05
N GLU A 57 -10.82 -40.67 -6.83
CA GLU A 57 -10.41 -40.29 -8.18
C GLU A 57 -11.49 -40.47 -9.27
N GLY A 58 -11.43 -39.56 -10.26
CA GLY A 58 -11.52 -39.92 -11.68
C GLY A 58 -12.83 -39.66 -12.43
N ARG A 59 -12.99 -38.46 -13.00
CA ARG A 59 -13.40 -38.22 -14.42
C ARG A 59 -13.42 -36.71 -14.73
N ARG A 60 -12.83 -36.32 -15.87
CA ARG A 60 -12.91 -34.96 -16.43
C ARG A 60 -14.37 -34.59 -16.75
N ILE A 61 -14.94 -33.71 -15.92
CA ILE A 61 -16.06 -32.82 -16.27
C ILE A 61 -15.62 -31.43 -15.80
N VAL A 62 -15.85 -30.40 -16.61
CA VAL A 62 -15.63 -29.00 -16.21
C VAL A 62 -16.57 -28.70 -15.04
N GLU A 63 -16.08 -28.87 -13.81
CA GLU A 63 -16.86 -28.59 -12.60
C GLU A 63 -16.95 -27.08 -12.37
N LEU A 64 -18.13 -26.54 -12.68
CA LEU A 64 -18.63 -25.32 -12.04
C LEU A 64 -18.83 -25.67 -10.55
N CYS A 65 -17.97 -25.15 -9.68
CA CYS A 65 -18.10 -25.31 -8.24
C CYS A 65 -19.47 -24.77 -7.81
N LYS A 66 -20.35 -25.66 -7.34
CA LYS A 66 -21.67 -25.33 -6.81
C LYS A 66 -21.50 -24.98 -5.32
N ASP A 67 -22.02 -23.83 -4.90
CA ASP A 67 -21.92 -23.36 -3.50
C ASP A 67 -23.14 -23.78 -2.66
N ASN A 68 -23.90 -24.79 -3.08
CA ASN A 68 -25.13 -25.20 -2.39
C ASN A 68 -24.83 -26.08 -1.17
N ASN A 69 -25.04 -25.54 0.04
CA ASN A 69 -25.07 -26.28 1.31
C ASN A 69 -26.46 -26.28 1.98
N ASN A 70 -27.56 -26.07 1.25
CA ASN A 70 -28.90 -26.26 1.80
C ASN A 70 -29.56 -27.48 1.15
N PHE A 71 -29.36 -28.66 1.75
CA PHE A 71 -30.28 -29.78 1.61
C PHE A 71 -31.32 -29.66 2.74
N VAL A 72 -32.50 -29.15 2.42
CA VAL A 72 -33.68 -29.32 3.28
C VAL A 72 -34.43 -30.53 2.72
N ILE A 73 -34.46 -31.63 3.47
CA ILE A 73 -35.31 -32.79 3.17
C ILE A 73 -36.60 -32.60 3.98
N GLU A 74 -37.65 -32.08 3.36
CA GLU A 74 -39.00 -32.18 3.91
C GLU A 74 -39.63 -33.51 3.48
N ASN A 75 -39.73 -34.45 4.43
CA ASN A 75 -40.54 -35.66 4.26
C ASN A 75 -41.99 -35.35 4.62
N GLY A 76 -42.76 -34.87 3.64
CA GLY A 76 -44.23 -34.75 3.69
C GLY A 76 -44.90 -35.59 2.60
N PRO A 77 -46.17 -36.02 2.78
CA PRO A 77 -46.86 -36.88 1.83
C PRO A 77 -47.02 -36.18 0.47
N LEU A 78 -46.48 -36.82 -0.58
CA LEU A 78 -46.44 -36.30 -1.95
C LEU A 78 -47.84 -36.30 -2.59
N ASP A 79 -48.33 -35.12 -2.93
CA ASP A 79 -49.44 -34.91 -3.86
C ASP A 79 -48.87 -34.99 -5.28
N ILE A 80 -49.08 -36.12 -5.97
CA ILE A 80 -48.28 -36.57 -7.13
C ILE A 80 -48.45 -35.68 -8.38
N ASP A 81 -49.44 -34.76 -8.40
CA ASP A 81 -49.77 -33.95 -9.57
C ASP A 81 -49.53 -32.43 -9.43
N ARG A 82 -48.98 -31.94 -8.30
CA ARG A 82 -48.69 -30.50 -8.12
C ARG A 82 -47.19 -30.20 -8.20
N ILE A 83 -46.79 -29.31 -9.11
CA ILE A 83 -45.43 -28.76 -9.15
C ILE A 83 -45.23 -27.92 -7.88
N GLN A 84 -44.31 -28.35 -7.02
CA GLN A 84 -43.92 -27.61 -5.83
C GLN A 84 -43.02 -26.42 -6.21
N GLU A 85 -43.33 -25.24 -5.68
CA GLU A 85 -42.42 -24.10 -5.76
C GLU A 85 -41.27 -24.27 -4.78
N ASP A 86 -40.05 -24.01 -5.23
CA ASP A 86 -38.85 -23.97 -4.42
C ASP A 86 -38.27 -22.54 -4.49
N MET A 87 -38.63 -21.74 -3.49
CA MET A 87 -38.24 -20.33 -3.44
C MET A 87 -36.89 -20.18 -2.72
N PRO A 88 -35.89 -19.51 -3.32
CA PRO A 88 -34.59 -19.34 -2.71
C PRO A 88 -34.68 -18.52 -1.41
N GLU A 89 -34.06 -19.02 -0.34
CA GLU A 89 -33.90 -18.27 0.91
C GLU A 89 -32.90 -17.13 0.77
N GLY A 90 -33.21 -15.97 1.39
CA GLY A 90 -32.36 -14.78 1.36
C GLY A 90 -32.43 -13.99 0.05
N ARG A 91 -31.80 -12.81 0.03
CA ARG A 91 -31.75 -11.92 -1.14
C ARG A 91 -30.77 -12.44 -2.18
N ARG A 92 -30.95 -12.01 -3.44
CA ARG A 92 -30.06 -12.32 -4.57
C ARG A 92 -29.63 -11.03 -5.27
N ILE A 93 -28.40 -11.01 -5.76
CA ILE A 93 -27.90 -9.93 -6.62
C ILE A 93 -28.35 -10.23 -8.04
N VAL A 94 -28.99 -9.24 -8.67
CA VAL A 94 -29.56 -9.33 -10.01
C VAL A 94 -29.20 -8.08 -10.82
N ASP A 95 -28.80 -8.28 -12.07
CA ASP A 95 -28.84 -7.22 -13.07
C ASP A 95 -30.29 -7.13 -13.57
N ILE A 96 -31.01 -6.11 -13.12
CA ILE A 96 -32.44 -5.93 -13.42
C ILE A 96 -32.68 -5.85 -14.93
N SER A 97 -31.84 -5.14 -15.67
CA SER A 97 -32.02 -4.98 -17.13
C SER A 97 -31.80 -6.30 -17.86
N PHE A 98 -30.77 -7.06 -17.48
CA PHE A 98 -30.53 -8.38 -18.04
C PHE A 98 -31.65 -9.36 -17.69
N MET A 99 -32.01 -9.44 -16.40
CA MET A 99 -33.03 -10.36 -15.91
C MET A 99 -34.40 -10.08 -16.55
N TRP A 100 -34.76 -8.81 -16.74
CA TRP A 100 -36.02 -8.44 -17.40
C TRP A 100 -36.08 -8.95 -18.85
N ASN A 101 -34.97 -8.80 -19.59
CA ASN A 101 -34.87 -9.32 -20.96
C ASN A 101 -34.90 -10.86 -20.99
N GLU A 102 -34.26 -11.53 -20.04
CA GLU A 102 -34.27 -12.99 -19.93
C GLU A 102 -35.67 -13.55 -19.64
N ILE A 103 -36.44 -12.86 -18.80
CA ILE A 103 -37.85 -13.19 -18.51
C ILE A 103 -38.66 -13.17 -19.81
N HIS A 104 -38.61 -12.08 -20.57
CA HIS A 104 -39.30 -11.98 -21.87
C HIS A 104 -38.81 -13.03 -22.87
N ARG A 105 -37.50 -13.18 -23.04
CA ARG A 105 -36.88 -14.19 -23.93
C ARG A 105 -37.38 -15.59 -23.63
N THR A 106 -37.58 -15.90 -22.35
CA THR A 106 -37.89 -17.25 -21.88
C THR A 106 -39.38 -17.54 -21.85
N PHE A 107 -40.20 -16.56 -21.44
CA PHE A 107 -41.59 -16.81 -21.09
C PHE A 107 -42.59 -16.37 -22.17
N ASP A 108 -42.26 -15.39 -23.02
CA ASP A 108 -43.25 -14.81 -23.95
C ASP A 108 -43.70 -15.77 -25.06
N ASN A 109 -42.90 -16.79 -25.43
CA ASN A 109 -43.16 -17.61 -26.62
C ASN A 109 -43.03 -19.14 -26.41
N HIS A 110 -43.14 -19.61 -25.17
CA HIS A 110 -42.83 -21.00 -24.83
C HIS A 110 -43.90 -22.03 -25.23
N ALA A 111 -45.16 -21.62 -25.42
CA ALA A 111 -46.27 -22.51 -25.74
C ALA A 111 -46.84 -22.21 -27.14
N ARG A 112 -46.56 -23.08 -28.12
CA ARG A 112 -47.17 -23.03 -29.45
C ARG A 112 -48.49 -23.80 -29.43
N GLY A 113 -49.58 -23.13 -29.03
CA GLY A 113 -50.95 -23.69 -29.07
C GLY A 113 -51.71 -23.74 -27.74
N ILE A 114 -51.08 -23.37 -26.62
CA ILE A 114 -51.74 -23.21 -25.31
C ILE A 114 -51.40 -21.81 -24.81
N GLU A 115 -52.39 -21.00 -24.41
CA GLU A 115 -52.17 -19.66 -23.84
C GLU A 115 -51.65 -19.75 -22.40
N CYS A 116 -50.36 -20.09 -22.24
CA CYS A 116 -49.69 -20.09 -20.95
C CYS A 116 -49.30 -18.66 -20.54
N GLN A 117 -49.68 -18.23 -19.34
CA GLN A 117 -49.40 -16.91 -18.79
C GLN A 117 -48.22 -16.94 -17.80
N PHE A 118 -47.67 -15.79 -17.43
CA PHE A 118 -46.58 -15.71 -16.45
C PHE A 118 -46.93 -16.37 -15.10
N LYS A 119 -48.19 -16.23 -14.65
CA LYS A 119 -48.70 -16.87 -13.42
C LYS A 119 -48.61 -18.39 -13.41
N ASP A 120 -48.47 -19.00 -14.59
CA ASP A 120 -48.38 -20.45 -14.76
C ASP A 120 -46.96 -20.98 -14.58
N TRP A 121 -45.97 -20.09 -14.44
CA TRP A 121 -44.60 -20.48 -14.18
C TRP A 121 -44.33 -20.62 -12.69
N LYS A 122 -43.80 -21.79 -12.33
CA LYS A 122 -43.36 -22.11 -10.99
C LYS A 122 -41.83 -22.15 -10.97
N LEU A 123 -41.22 -21.44 -10.02
CA LEU A 123 -39.79 -21.60 -9.74
C LEU A 123 -39.62 -22.94 -9.02
N VAL A 124 -38.93 -23.88 -9.64
CA VAL A 124 -38.82 -25.27 -9.14
C VAL A 124 -37.46 -25.60 -8.56
N ASN A 125 -36.44 -24.78 -8.82
CA ASN A 125 -35.09 -24.94 -8.26
C ASN A 125 -34.30 -23.63 -8.44
N SER A 126 -33.30 -23.42 -7.59
CA SER A 126 -32.28 -22.40 -7.75
C SER A 126 -30.88 -22.94 -7.46
N LEU A 127 -29.91 -22.59 -8.31
CA LEU A 127 -28.51 -22.97 -8.14
C LEU A 127 -27.63 -21.73 -7.94
N ARG A 128 -26.78 -21.75 -6.92
CA ARG A 128 -25.84 -20.67 -6.63
C ARG A 128 -24.44 -20.95 -7.18
N HIS A 129 -23.88 -19.90 -7.78
CA HIS A 129 -22.53 -19.82 -8.30
C HIS A 129 -21.86 -18.57 -7.71
N GLY A 130 -21.50 -18.64 -6.44
CA GLY A 130 -21.11 -17.48 -5.65
C GLY A 130 -22.28 -16.50 -5.44
N LEU A 131 -22.07 -15.25 -5.84
CA LEU A 131 -23.08 -14.17 -5.82
C LEU A 131 -24.06 -14.25 -7.01
N LYS A 132 -23.73 -15.05 -8.02
CA LYS A 132 -24.58 -15.29 -9.19
C LYS A 132 -25.53 -16.47 -8.95
N THR A 133 -26.75 -16.38 -9.49
CA THR A 133 -27.78 -17.42 -9.31
C THR A 133 -28.38 -17.82 -10.65
N GLN A 134 -28.63 -19.13 -10.82
CA GLN A 134 -29.43 -19.68 -11.90
C GLN A 134 -30.79 -20.12 -11.35
N LEU A 135 -31.87 -19.67 -11.98
CA LEU A 135 -33.24 -19.92 -11.56
C LEU A 135 -33.90 -20.85 -12.58
N PHE A 136 -34.51 -21.94 -12.12
CA PHE A 136 -35.13 -22.96 -12.98
C PHE A 136 -36.63 -22.93 -12.81
N PHE A 137 -37.34 -22.75 -13.93
CA PHE A 137 -38.78 -22.62 -13.96
C PHE A 137 -39.43 -23.78 -14.70
N LYS A 138 -40.65 -24.12 -14.29
CA LYS A 138 -41.51 -25.07 -14.99
C LYS A 138 -42.91 -24.48 -15.14
N CYS A 139 -43.43 -24.45 -16.35
CA CYS A 139 -44.82 -24.08 -16.60
C CYS A 139 -45.75 -25.21 -16.13
N GLN A 140 -46.74 -24.89 -15.30
CA GLN A 140 -47.72 -25.88 -14.81
C GLN A 140 -48.74 -26.30 -15.86
N MET A 141 -48.96 -25.49 -16.90
CA MET A 141 -49.94 -25.77 -17.96
C MET A 141 -49.37 -26.68 -19.05
N CYS A 142 -48.21 -26.33 -19.61
CA CYS A 142 -47.60 -27.08 -20.71
C CYS A 142 -46.37 -27.92 -20.31
N ASN A 143 -45.99 -27.93 -19.03
CA ASN A 143 -44.81 -28.62 -18.49
C ASN A 143 -43.45 -28.19 -19.08
N TYR A 144 -43.42 -27.13 -19.89
CA TYR A 144 -42.19 -26.59 -20.46
C TYR A 144 -41.24 -26.15 -19.34
N LYS A 145 -39.96 -26.51 -19.47
CA LYS A 145 -38.91 -26.19 -18.50
C LYS A 145 -37.99 -25.14 -19.09
N ALA A 146 -37.61 -24.17 -18.28
CA ALA A 146 -36.65 -23.16 -18.68
C ALA A 146 -35.77 -22.74 -17.51
N ASN A 147 -34.73 -21.98 -17.80
CA ASN A 147 -33.91 -21.35 -16.78
C ASN A 147 -33.45 -19.97 -17.24
N ILE A 148 -33.22 -19.10 -16.27
CA ILE A 148 -32.64 -17.77 -16.47
C ILE A 148 -31.52 -17.56 -15.46
N TRP A 149 -30.59 -16.67 -15.80
CA TRP A 149 -29.52 -16.27 -14.91
C TRP A 149 -29.83 -14.92 -14.26
N SER A 150 -29.34 -14.71 -13.04
CA SER A 150 -29.44 -13.43 -12.34
C SER A 150 -28.57 -12.33 -12.97
N GLU A 151 -27.55 -12.73 -13.73
CA GLU A 151 -26.60 -11.86 -14.42
C GLU A 151 -26.07 -12.50 -15.71
N PRO A 152 -25.54 -11.72 -16.68
CA PRO A 152 -24.95 -12.26 -17.90
C PRO A 152 -23.89 -13.32 -17.63
N THR A 153 -23.87 -14.41 -18.40
CA THR A 153 -22.81 -15.45 -18.34
C THR A 153 -21.49 -14.95 -18.87
N GLU A 154 -21.53 -14.04 -19.83
CA GLU A 154 -20.37 -13.39 -20.42
C GLU A 154 -20.58 -11.87 -20.40
N PRO A 155 -20.41 -11.23 -19.23
CA PRO A 155 -20.62 -9.79 -19.11
C PRO A 155 -19.53 -9.01 -19.85
N LYS A 156 -19.92 -7.85 -20.40
CA LYS A 156 -18.98 -6.86 -20.95
C LYS A 156 -18.17 -6.16 -19.85
N THR A 157 -18.67 -6.14 -18.63
CA THR A 157 -17.98 -5.71 -17.40
C THR A 157 -17.36 -6.93 -16.70
N LEU A 158 -16.69 -6.74 -15.56
CA LEU A 158 -16.34 -7.86 -14.69
C LEU A 158 -17.60 -8.61 -14.23
N ASP A 159 -17.53 -9.94 -14.16
CA ASP A 159 -18.61 -10.72 -13.55
C ASP A 159 -18.69 -10.44 -12.05
N ILE A 160 -19.88 -10.58 -11.47
CA ILE A 160 -20.15 -10.17 -10.09
C ILE A 160 -19.23 -10.82 -9.04
N ASN A 161 -18.78 -12.06 -9.26
CA ASN A 161 -17.87 -12.71 -8.33
C ASN A 161 -16.48 -12.08 -8.41
N THR A 162 -15.94 -11.94 -9.62
CA THR A 162 -14.66 -11.27 -9.86
C THR A 162 -14.70 -9.82 -9.40
N ALA A 163 -15.78 -9.08 -9.67
CA ALA A 163 -15.97 -7.70 -9.23
C ALA A 163 -15.97 -7.59 -7.70
N ALA A 164 -16.66 -8.49 -7.00
CA ALA A 164 -16.64 -8.54 -5.54
C ALA A 164 -15.23 -8.80 -5.01
N VAL A 165 -14.49 -9.76 -5.58
CA VAL A 165 -13.10 -10.04 -5.17
C VAL A 165 -12.19 -8.83 -5.43
N ALA A 166 -12.27 -8.20 -6.61
CA ALA A 166 -11.51 -6.98 -6.91
C ALA A 166 -11.83 -5.84 -5.91
N GLY A 167 -13.11 -5.69 -5.54
CA GLY A 167 -13.54 -4.79 -4.49
C GLY A 167 -12.91 -5.11 -3.13
N THR A 168 -12.89 -6.38 -2.71
CA THR A 168 -12.28 -6.77 -1.43
C THR A 168 -10.77 -6.48 -1.36
N VAL A 169 -10.04 -6.70 -2.46
CA VAL A 169 -8.61 -6.39 -2.55
C VAL A 169 -8.36 -4.89 -2.37
N THR A 170 -9.06 -4.05 -3.14
CA THR A 170 -8.87 -2.59 -3.14
C THR A 170 -9.37 -1.89 -1.87
N VAL A 171 -10.38 -2.45 -1.20
CA VAL A 171 -10.87 -1.95 0.09
C VAL A 171 -9.96 -2.38 1.25
N GLY A 172 -9.26 -3.51 1.11
CA GLY A 172 -8.36 -4.05 2.13
C GLY A 172 -8.99 -5.10 3.05
N ILE A 173 -10.03 -5.79 2.58
CA ILE A 173 -10.75 -6.82 3.34
C ILE A 173 -10.58 -8.22 2.72
N GLY A 174 -10.86 -9.28 3.48
CA GLY A 174 -10.80 -10.67 3.01
C GLY A 174 -12.18 -11.32 2.83
N HIS A 175 -12.19 -12.63 2.59
CA HIS A 175 -13.42 -13.42 2.44
C HIS A 175 -14.33 -13.33 3.67
N ALA A 176 -13.76 -13.47 4.89
CA ALA A 176 -14.54 -13.42 6.13
C ALA A 176 -15.35 -12.11 6.28
N GLN A 177 -14.73 -10.96 5.97
CA GLN A 177 -15.44 -9.68 6.02
C GLN A 177 -16.45 -9.52 4.88
N LEU A 178 -16.16 -10.07 3.69
CA LEU A 178 -17.14 -10.09 2.60
C LEU A 178 -18.36 -10.93 2.98
N ASP A 179 -18.14 -12.09 3.61
CA ASP A 179 -19.19 -12.97 4.10
C ASP A 179 -20.03 -12.29 5.18
N GLU A 180 -19.40 -11.64 6.16
CA GLU A 180 -20.10 -10.86 7.19
C GLU A 180 -20.93 -9.72 6.57
N LEU A 181 -20.37 -8.98 5.61
CA LEU A 181 -21.07 -7.90 4.89
C LEU A 181 -22.29 -8.44 4.11
N CYS A 182 -22.12 -9.56 3.41
CA CYS A 182 -23.18 -10.24 2.67
C CYS A 182 -24.28 -10.74 3.63
N ALA A 183 -23.91 -11.40 4.73
CA ALA A 183 -24.83 -11.90 5.74
C ALA A 183 -25.65 -10.78 6.38
N ALA A 184 -25.03 -9.63 6.70
CA ALA A 184 -25.73 -8.45 7.22
C ALA A 184 -26.80 -7.91 6.26
N MET A 185 -26.60 -8.09 4.95
CA MET A 185 -27.58 -7.72 3.92
C MET A 185 -28.60 -8.83 3.61
N ASN A 186 -28.54 -9.97 4.31
CA ASN A 186 -29.27 -11.20 3.99
C ASN A 186 -29.00 -11.69 2.56
N ILE A 187 -27.78 -11.51 2.06
CA ILE A 187 -27.31 -12.04 0.76
C ILE A 187 -26.35 -13.18 1.09
N PRO A 188 -26.56 -14.41 0.61
CA PRO A 188 -25.62 -15.45 0.92
C PRO A 188 -24.36 -15.32 0.05
N CYS A 189 -23.18 -15.41 0.68
CA CYS A 189 -21.89 -15.12 0.06
C CYS A 189 -21.33 -16.31 -0.74
N MET A 190 -20.34 -16.06 -1.59
CA MET A 190 -19.58 -17.12 -2.25
C MET A 190 -18.77 -17.94 -1.25
N SER A 191 -18.53 -19.22 -1.54
CA SER A 191 -17.64 -20.03 -0.71
C SER A 191 -16.19 -19.52 -0.75
N ASP A 192 -15.39 -19.84 0.28
CA ASP A 192 -13.97 -19.50 0.30
C ASP A 192 -13.22 -20.10 -0.91
N LYS A 193 -13.61 -21.31 -1.35
CA LYS A 193 -13.07 -21.93 -2.57
C LYS A 193 -13.35 -21.08 -3.81
N THR A 194 -14.58 -20.61 -3.98
CA THR A 194 -14.97 -19.74 -5.10
C THR A 194 -14.27 -18.38 -5.01
N TYR A 195 -14.11 -17.83 -3.81
CA TYR A 195 -13.37 -16.59 -3.58
C TYR A 195 -11.90 -16.71 -3.99
N ILE A 196 -11.20 -17.75 -3.51
CA ILE A 196 -9.79 -18.02 -3.85
C ILE A 196 -9.63 -18.19 -5.36
N LYS A 197 -10.51 -18.95 -6.02
CA LYS A 197 -10.46 -19.17 -7.48
C LYS A 197 -10.58 -17.86 -8.27
N ASN A 198 -11.46 -16.95 -7.86
CA ASN A 198 -11.59 -15.65 -8.53
C ASN A 198 -10.43 -14.71 -8.18
N ARG A 199 -9.89 -14.78 -6.96
CA ARG A 199 -8.68 -14.04 -6.57
C ARG A 199 -7.47 -14.44 -7.40
N GLU A 200 -7.23 -15.74 -7.56
CA GLU A 200 -6.08 -16.26 -8.32
C GLU A 200 -6.07 -15.78 -9.79
N LYS A 201 -7.25 -15.62 -10.40
CA LYS A 201 -7.38 -15.01 -11.73
C LYS A 201 -6.94 -13.54 -11.71
N LEU A 202 -7.51 -12.78 -10.77
CA LEU A 202 -7.24 -11.35 -10.63
C LEU A 202 -5.78 -11.03 -10.32
N VAL A 203 -5.07 -11.89 -9.59
CA VAL A 203 -3.67 -11.61 -9.21
C VAL A 203 -2.80 -11.32 -10.43
N ASN A 204 -2.94 -12.12 -11.49
CA ASN A 204 -2.17 -11.90 -12.71
C ASN A 204 -2.53 -10.56 -13.37
N ASP A 205 -3.81 -10.19 -13.36
CA ASP A 205 -4.28 -8.94 -13.96
C ASP A 205 -3.80 -7.72 -13.15
N PHE A 206 -3.81 -7.80 -11.82
CA PHE A 206 -3.23 -6.79 -10.95
C PHE A 206 -1.71 -6.68 -11.15
N GLU A 207 -0.99 -7.81 -11.20
CA GLU A 207 0.47 -7.83 -11.43
C GLU A 207 0.84 -7.21 -12.79
N LYS A 208 0.09 -7.55 -13.84
CA LYS A 208 0.24 -6.96 -15.19
C LYS A 208 -0.03 -5.45 -15.17
N THR A 209 -1.14 -5.05 -14.56
CA THR A 209 -1.54 -3.64 -14.41
C THR A 209 -0.48 -2.83 -13.68
N ALA A 210 0.03 -3.33 -12.56
CA ALA A 210 1.08 -2.68 -11.80
C ALA A 210 2.36 -2.54 -12.63
N THR A 211 2.74 -3.59 -13.38
CA THR A 211 3.93 -3.60 -14.23
C THR A 211 3.85 -2.55 -15.36
N GLU A 212 2.72 -2.49 -16.06
CA GLU A 212 2.49 -1.49 -17.12
C GLU A 212 2.50 -0.06 -16.56
N ASN A 213 1.86 0.16 -15.41
CA ASN A 213 1.85 1.44 -14.72
C ASN A 213 3.25 1.88 -14.27
N MET A 214 4.08 0.95 -13.77
CA MET A 214 5.47 1.25 -13.41
C MET A 214 6.33 1.60 -14.64
N LYS A 215 6.14 0.89 -15.77
CA LYS A 215 6.83 1.21 -17.03
C LYS A 215 6.46 2.59 -17.56
N MET A 216 5.17 2.93 -17.56
CA MET A 216 4.71 4.27 -17.97
C MET A 216 5.29 5.36 -17.06
N ALA A 217 5.30 5.14 -15.74
CA ALA A 217 5.92 6.06 -14.79
C ALA A 217 7.44 6.24 -15.06
N GLY A 218 8.12 5.15 -15.42
CA GLY A 218 9.53 5.17 -15.80
C GLY A 218 9.81 5.98 -17.06
N GLU A 219 8.97 5.85 -18.09
CA GLU A 219 9.12 6.63 -19.32
C GLU A 219 8.97 8.14 -19.06
N VAL A 220 8.02 8.54 -18.20
CA VAL A 220 7.86 9.96 -17.82
C VAL A 220 9.09 10.48 -17.05
N GLU A 221 9.62 9.72 -16.09
CA GLU A 221 10.86 10.10 -15.38
C GLU A 221 12.06 10.21 -16.34
N LYS A 222 12.19 9.26 -17.26
CA LYS A 222 13.24 9.25 -18.28
C LYS A 222 13.15 10.47 -19.20
N GLN A 223 11.94 10.83 -19.66
CA GLN A 223 11.73 12.02 -20.47
C GLN A 223 12.13 13.29 -19.71
N LEU A 224 11.71 13.44 -18.44
CA LEU A 224 12.09 14.57 -17.61
C LEU A 224 13.61 14.64 -17.36
N ALA A 225 14.29 13.50 -17.30
CA ALA A 225 15.76 13.44 -17.18
C ALA A 225 16.44 13.94 -18.46
N LEU A 226 15.96 13.53 -19.63
CA LEU A 226 16.45 13.99 -20.93
C LEU A 226 16.24 15.49 -21.12
N GLU A 227 15.08 16.03 -20.77
CA GLU A 227 14.76 17.46 -20.85
C GLU A 227 15.71 18.33 -20.01
N LYS A 228 16.19 17.80 -18.87
CA LYS A 228 17.18 18.46 -18.00
C LYS A 228 18.63 18.17 -18.36
N ASN A 229 18.87 17.39 -19.41
CA ASN A 229 20.20 16.92 -19.81
C ASN A 229 20.92 16.17 -18.68
N ASP A 230 20.17 15.45 -17.83
CA ASP A 230 20.69 14.58 -16.78
C ASP A 230 21.10 13.22 -17.38
N VAL A 231 22.21 13.23 -18.10
CA VAL A 231 22.69 12.07 -18.88
C VAL A 231 24.13 11.74 -18.50
N ILE A 232 24.44 10.46 -18.36
CA ILE A 232 25.81 9.93 -18.20
C ILE A 232 26.02 8.89 -19.29
N ASN A 233 27.03 9.09 -20.14
CA ASN A 233 27.37 8.19 -21.25
C ASN A 233 26.17 7.87 -22.17
N GLY A 234 25.32 8.88 -22.44
CA GLY A 234 24.11 8.71 -23.26
C GLY A 234 22.91 8.07 -22.53
N ILE A 235 23.06 7.67 -21.27
CA ILE A 235 22.00 7.05 -20.48
C ILE A 235 21.42 8.08 -19.47
N PRO A 236 20.10 8.30 -19.46
CA PRO A 236 19.46 9.16 -18.47
C PRO A 236 19.67 8.66 -17.04
N TYR A 237 19.85 9.57 -16.09
CA TYR A 237 19.89 9.21 -14.67
C TYR A 237 18.90 10.01 -13.84
N ILE A 238 18.39 9.39 -12.78
CA ILE A 238 17.43 10.01 -11.87
C ILE A 238 17.80 9.81 -10.39
N THR A 239 17.14 10.60 -9.55
CA THR A 239 17.06 10.37 -8.11
C THR A 239 15.80 9.57 -7.81
N VAL A 240 15.92 8.57 -6.95
CA VAL A 240 14.80 7.74 -6.49
C VAL A 240 14.67 7.80 -4.97
N ILE A 241 13.47 7.53 -4.48
CA ILE A 241 13.18 7.28 -3.06
C ILE A 241 12.96 5.78 -2.92
N ALA A 242 13.50 5.17 -1.87
CA ALA A 242 13.23 3.76 -1.60
C ALA A 242 12.93 3.53 -0.11
N ASP A 243 12.07 2.55 0.15
CA ASP A 243 11.65 2.12 1.49
C ASP A 243 11.00 0.74 1.39
N GLY A 244 10.86 0.09 2.55
CA GLY A 244 10.23 -1.21 2.71
C GLY A 244 8.91 -1.14 3.47
N SER A 245 8.09 -2.17 3.28
CA SER A 245 6.95 -2.44 4.17
C SER A 245 6.81 -3.93 4.41
N TRP A 246 6.30 -4.27 5.58
CA TRP A 246 6.08 -5.64 6.01
C TRP A 246 4.60 -5.90 6.25
N MET A 247 4.18 -7.14 5.99
CA MET A 247 2.83 -7.60 6.25
C MET A 247 2.47 -7.49 7.74
N LYS A 248 3.41 -7.85 8.63
CA LYS A 248 3.22 -7.80 10.09
C LYS A 248 3.90 -6.55 10.68
N ARG A 249 3.28 -5.93 11.70
CA ARG A 249 3.94 -4.88 12.50
C ARG A 249 5.00 -5.48 13.41
N SER A 250 6.18 -4.86 13.46
CA SER A 250 7.20 -5.18 14.45
C SER A 250 6.93 -4.41 15.76
N TYR A 251 6.55 -5.10 16.83
CA TYR A 251 6.49 -4.51 18.18
C TYR A 251 7.87 -4.64 18.85
N GLY A 252 8.80 -3.76 18.45
CA GLY A 252 10.07 -3.52 19.14
C GLY A 252 11.17 -4.57 18.98
N ASN A 253 10.87 -5.87 18.88
CA ASN A 253 11.90 -6.93 18.85
C ASN A 253 11.62 -8.13 17.92
N ALA A 254 10.39 -8.26 17.37
CA ALA A 254 10.05 -9.37 16.48
C ALA A 254 10.10 -8.90 15.01
N TYR A 255 11.16 -9.29 14.30
CA TYR A 255 11.34 -9.09 12.85
C TYR A 255 10.98 -10.38 12.09
N ASP A 256 9.78 -10.89 12.31
CA ASP A 256 9.33 -12.23 11.89
C ASP A 256 8.25 -12.20 10.78
N SER A 257 8.14 -11.10 10.05
CA SER A 257 7.20 -11.01 8.93
C SER A 257 7.50 -12.06 7.86
N LEU A 258 6.47 -12.84 7.50
CA LEU A 258 6.56 -13.85 6.45
C LEU A 258 6.61 -13.23 5.04
N SER A 259 6.09 -12.02 4.91
CA SER A 259 6.07 -11.28 3.65
C SER A 259 6.51 -9.84 3.83
N GLY A 260 7.21 -9.31 2.84
CA GLY A 260 7.65 -7.93 2.77
C GLY A 260 7.74 -7.44 1.34
N VAL A 261 7.80 -6.12 1.17
CA VAL A 261 7.95 -5.45 -0.11
C VAL A 261 9.01 -4.36 0.02
N GLY A 262 9.88 -4.26 -0.98
CA GLY A 262 10.72 -3.08 -1.22
C GLY A 262 10.17 -2.28 -2.39
N ALA A 263 10.09 -0.97 -2.26
CA ALA A 263 9.54 -0.08 -3.30
C ALA A 263 10.57 0.97 -3.72
N ILE A 264 10.59 1.29 -5.02
CA ILE A 264 11.39 2.37 -5.60
C ILE A 264 10.45 3.36 -6.28
N ILE A 265 10.59 4.64 -5.93
CA ILE A 265 9.72 5.73 -6.35
C ILE A 265 10.54 6.80 -7.05
N GLY A 266 10.09 7.25 -8.21
CA GLY A 266 10.70 8.36 -8.94
C GLY A 266 10.61 9.65 -8.12
N TYR A 267 11.73 10.35 -7.93
CA TYR A 267 11.71 11.56 -7.10
C TYR A 267 10.95 12.71 -7.75
N ARG A 268 10.82 12.79 -9.08
CA ARG A 268 10.17 13.94 -9.73
C ARG A 268 8.68 13.72 -9.88
N THR A 269 8.31 12.58 -10.44
CA THR A 269 6.91 12.19 -10.69
C THR A 269 6.20 11.75 -9.43
N LYS A 270 6.96 11.31 -8.41
CA LYS A 270 6.44 10.68 -7.18
C LYS A 270 5.60 9.44 -7.49
N LYS A 271 5.95 8.71 -8.54
CA LYS A 271 5.29 7.46 -8.96
C LYS A 271 6.18 6.25 -8.67
N ILE A 272 5.57 5.12 -8.39
CA ILE A 272 6.26 3.83 -8.23
C ILE A 272 6.90 3.46 -9.58
N LEU A 273 8.19 3.14 -9.53
CA LEU A 273 8.98 2.64 -10.67
C LEU A 273 9.28 1.15 -10.54
N PHE A 274 9.28 0.62 -9.32
CA PHE A 274 9.55 -0.78 -9.06
C PHE A 274 8.97 -1.19 -7.69
N VAL A 275 8.45 -2.42 -7.61
CA VAL A 275 8.20 -3.12 -6.34
C VAL A 275 8.75 -4.54 -6.42
N GLY A 276 9.45 -4.96 -5.37
CA GLY A 276 9.92 -6.33 -5.20
C GLY A 276 9.25 -6.96 -3.98
N VAL A 277 8.43 -8.00 -4.20
CA VAL A 277 7.77 -8.73 -3.12
C VAL A 277 8.61 -9.94 -2.73
N ARG A 278 8.77 -10.16 -1.41
CA ARG A 278 9.44 -11.32 -0.83
C ARG A 278 8.49 -12.07 0.08
N ASN A 279 8.35 -13.38 -0.15
CA ASN A 279 7.56 -14.27 0.68
C ASN A 279 8.40 -15.47 1.14
N LYS A 280 8.37 -15.74 2.45
CA LYS A 280 9.04 -16.86 3.11
C LYS A 280 8.20 -18.13 3.17
N PHE A 281 6.91 -17.99 2.94
CA PHE A 281 5.93 -19.01 3.26
C PHE A 281 4.98 -19.25 2.08
N CYS A 282 4.62 -20.50 1.89
CA CYS A 282 3.56 -20.93 0.99
C CYS A 282 2.84 -22.10 1.68
N THR A 283 1.54 -21.99 1.92
CA THR A 283 0.78 -23.03 2.63
C THR A 283 0.84 -24.38 1.91
N ILE A 284 0.80 -24.39 0.58
CA ILE A 284 0.80 -25.64 -0.20
C ILE A 284 2.15 -26.37 -0.03
N CYS A 285 3.27 -25.63 -0.12
CA CYS A 285 4.61 -26.20 0.10
C CYS A 285 4.81 -26.65 1.55
N ASP A 286 4.40 -25.85 2.54
CA ASP A 286 4.62 -26.16 3.95
C ASP A 286 3.79 -27.37 4.41
N VAL A 287 2.56 -27.54 3.90
CA VAL A 287 1.75 -28.75 4.15
C VAL A 287 2.39 -29.98 3.51
N ALA A 288 2.86 -29.86 2.27
CA ALA A 288 3.52 -30.96 1.55
C ALA A 288 4.79 -31.42 2.29
N GLU A 289 5.62 -30.46 2.71
CA GLU A 289 6.85 -30.69 3.49
C GLU A 289 6.56 -31.40 4.82
N ARG A 290 5.54 -30.94 5.58
CA ARG A 290 5.15 -31.58 6.85
C ARG A 290 4.65 -33.01 6.69
N ASN A 291 3.99 -33.29 5.57
CA ASN A 291 3.45 -34.62 5.28
C ASN A 291 4.44 -35.53 4.54
N GLY A 292 5.64 -35.04 4.20
CA GLY A 292 6.63 -35.81 3.45
C GLY A 292 6.17 -36.18 2.03
N ILE A 293 5.31 -35.38 1.42
CA ILE A 293 4.77 -35.59 0.07
C ILE A 293 5.22 -34.48 -0.86
N GLU A 294 5.20 -34.75 -2.17
CA GLU A 294 5.41 -33.71 -3.18
C GLU A 294 4.25 -32.71 -3.18
N PRO A 295 4.53 -31.40 -3.23
CA PRO A 295 3.48 -30.40 -3.33
C PRO A 295 2.72 -30.58 -4.65
N ARG A 296 1.39 -30.53 -4.57
CA ARG A 296 0.56 -30.44 -5.77
C ARG A 296 0.96 -29.23 -6.62
N ASP A 297 0.75 -29.34 -7.93
CA ASP A 297 1.04 -28.25 -8.86
C ASP A 297 0.30 -26.96 -8.47
N HIS A 298 1.05 -25.86 -8.38
CA HIS A 298 0.54 -24.55 -8.02
C HIS A 298 1.55 -23.43 -8.35
N LYS A 299 1.06 -22.19 -8.55
CA LYS A 299 1.91 -21.00 -8.61
C LYS A 299 2.44 -20.70 -7.22
N CYS A 300 3.70 -21.06 -6.96
CA CYS A 300 4.35 -20.80 -5.68
C CYS A 300 4.90 -19.37 -5.62
N TYR A 301 4.49 -18.62 -4.60
CA TYR A 301 4.97 -17.25 -4.37
C TYR A 301 6.11 -17.17 -3.36
N LYS A 302 6.51 -18.31 -2.75
CA LYS A 302 7.69 -18.39 -1.87
C LYS A 302 8.95 -18.20 -2.69
N ASN A 303 9.61 -17.06 -2.50
CA ASN A 303 10.81 -16.66 -3.23
C ASN A 303 11.91 -16.14 -2.28
N PHE A 304 11.73 -16.32 -0.97
CA PHE A 304 12.69 -15.92 0.04
C PHE A 304 12.88 -17.04 1.07
N ASP A 305 14.10 -17.16 1.58
CA ASP A 305 14.42 -18.19 2.57
C ASP A 305 13.65 -17.95 3.89
N ARG A 306 12.98 -19.01 4.38
CA ARG A 306 12.22 -19.03 5.63
C ARG A 306 13.07 -18.59 6.82
N ASN A 307 14.37 -18.89 6.80
CA ASN A 307 15.31 -18.61 7.88
C ASN A 307 15.99 -17.25 7.76
N ALA A 308 15.86 -16.56 6.61
CA ALA A 308 16.45 -15.23 6.45
C ALA A 308 15.72 -14.18 7.30
N SER A 309 16.42 -13.10 7.67
CA SER A 309 15.81 -11.98 8.41
C SER A 309 14.67 -11.34 7.60
N SER A 310 13.64 -10.81 8.27
CA SER A 310 12.61 -10.04 7.55
C SER A 310 13.14 -8.69 7.06
N THR A 311 14.14 -8.14 7.75
CA THR A 311 14.78 -6.87 7.32
C THR A 311 15.59 -7.03 6.04
N SER A 312 16.12 -8.22 5.74
CA SER A 312 16.87 -8.44 4.49
C SER A 312 15.97 -8.51 3.25
N MET A 313 14.67 -8.75 3.41
CA MET A 313 13.71 -8.74 2.29
C MET A 313 13.66 -7.40 1.57
N GLU A 314 13.66 -6.30 2.33
CA GLU A 314 13.66 -4.94 1.78
C GLU A 314 14.96 -4.68 1.01
N SER A 315 16.10 -4.98 1.63
CA SER A 315 17.42 -4.75 1.02
C SER A 315 17.58 -5.54 -0.28
N ASP A 316 17.14 -6.80 -0.29
CA ASP A 316 17.17 -7.66 -1.47
C ASP A 316 16.21 -7.17 -2.58
N ALA A 317 14.98 -6.81 -2.22
CA ALA A 317 13.98 -6.28 -3.15
C ALA A 317 14.42 -4.96 -3.80
N ILE A 318 14.96 -4.02 -3.02
CA ILE A 318 15.45 -2.76 -3.56
C ILE A 318 16.67 -3.00 -4.46
N ALA A 319 17.60 -3.88 -4.06
CA ALA A 319 18.76 -4.22 -4.90
C ALA A 319 18.35 -4.86 -6.24
N GLU A 320 17.32 -5.71 -6.26
CA GLU A 320 16.71 -6.21 -7.50
C GLU A 320 16.20 -5.08 -8.40
N GLY A 321 15.49 -4.10 -7.83
CA GLY A 321 15.00 -2.94 -8.58
C GLY A 321 16.10 -2.08 -9.16
N PHE A 322 17.24 -1.93 -8.46
CA PHE A 322 18.41 -1.23 -9.01
C PHE A 322 19.04 -1.99 -10.18
N LYS A 323 19.17 -3.32 -10.08
CA LYS A 323 19.74 -4.16 -11.15
C LYS A 323 18.87 -4.18 -12.41
N SER A 324 17.55 -4.15 -12.25
CA SER A 324 16.59 -4.21 -13.37
C SER A 324 16.28 -2.85 -13.99
N SER A 325 16.69 -1.74 -13.39
CA SER A 325 16.35 -0.37 -13.84
C SER A 325 16.72 -0.07 -15.29
N LEU A 326 17.89 -0.53 -15.76
CA LEU A 326 18.34 -0.35 -17.15
C LEU A 326 17.48 -1.14 -18.14
N GLU A 327 17.15 -2.39 -17.81
CA GLU A 327 16.31 -3.23 -18.66
C GLU A 327 14.86 -2.74 -18.68
N MET A 328 14.32 -2.40 -17.51
CA MET A 328 12.92 -2.04 -17.35
C MET A 328 12.60 -0.64 -17.88
N HIS A 329 13.52 0.32 -17.67
CA HIS A 329 13.26 1.74 -17.90
C HIS A 329 14.31 2.44 -18.77
N GLY A 330 15.46 1.79 -19.05
CA GLY A 330 16.54 2.42 -19.81
C GLY A 330 17.19 3.62 -19.10
N MET A 331 17.22 3.61 -17.77
CA MET A 331 17.77 4.72 -16.95
C MET A 331 18.50 4.22 -15.71
N ILE A 332 19.42 5.06 -15.19
CA ILE A 332 20.24 4.78 -14.02
C ILE A 332 19.62 5.45 -12.78
N TYR A 333 19.42 4.70 -11.71
CA TYR A 333 19.14 5.27 -10.38
C TYR A 333 20.44 5.73 -9.73
N ARG A 334 20.87 6.96 -10.01
CA ARG A 334 22.15 7.51 -9.55
C ARG A 334 22.15 7.85 -8.07
N THR A 335 21.01 8.30 -7.56
CA THR A 335 20.89 8.80 -6.20
C THR A 335 19.68 8.17 -5.52
N ILE A 336 19.85 7.69 -4.30
CA ILE A 336 18.80 7.12 -3.47
C ILE A 336 18.55 8.01 -2.25
N ILE A 337 17.29 8.36 -2.04
CA ILE A 337 16.80 8.96 -0.80
C ILE A 337 16.19 7.83 0.01
N ALA A 338 16.80 7.51 1.14
CA ALA A 338 16.32 6.47 2.04
C ALA A 338 16.28 7.01 3.47
N ASP A 339 15.67 6.23 4.35
CA ASP A 339 15.89 6.42 5.77
C ASP A 339 17.34 6.00 6.15
N GLY A 340 17.68 6.17 7.42
CA GLY A 340 19.01 5.92 7.94
C GLY A 340 19.47 4.46 7.88
N ASP A 341 18.69 3.54 7.33
CA ASP A 341 19.02 2.12 7.35
C ASP A 341 20.20 1.83 6.42
N SER A 342 21.27 1.32 7.02
CA SER A 342 22.56 1.13 6.35
C SER A 342 22.59 -0.13 5.49
N SER A 343 21.76 -1.14 5.78
CA SER A 343 21.78 -2.43 5.09
C SER A 343 21.30 -2.35 3.63
N VAL A 344 20.28 -1.54 3.36
CA VAL A 344 19.74 -1.34 2.00
C VAL A 344 20.82 -0.74 1.10
N TYR A 345 21.42 0.37 1.52
CA TYR A 345 22.45 1.03 0.73
C TYR A 345 23.69 0.16 0.55
N GLN A 346 24.12 -0.55 1.60
CA GLN A 346 25.25 -1.48 1.49
C GLN A 346 24.98 -2.57 0.45
N THR A 347 23.78 -3.16 0.45
CA THR A 347 23.39 -4.20 -0.53
C THR A 347 23.41 -3.65 -1.96
N ILE A 348 22.96 -2.42 -2.17
CA ILE A 348 23.04 -1.75 -3.49
C ILE A 348 24.50 -1.58 -3.92
N VAL A 349 25.37 -1.07 -3.04
CA VAL A 349 26.80 -0.86 -3.32
C VAL A 349 27.49 -2.18 -3.67
N ASP A 350 27.24 -3.24 -2.89
CA ASP A 350 27.85 -4.55 -3.09
C ASP A 350 27.38 -5.20 -4.39
N SER A 351 26.11 -4.96 -4.77
CA SER A 351 25.55 -5.48 -6.01
C SER A 351 26.07 -4.82 -7.28
N ARG A 352 26.69 -3.63 -7.18
CA ARG A 352 27.28 -2.86 -8.29
C ARG A 352 26.40 -2.81 -9.55
N PRO A 353 25.14 -2.33 -9.46
CA PRO A 353 24.16 -2.43 -10.53
C PRO A 353 24.57 -1.70 -11.81
N TYR A 354 25.43 -0.68 -11.70
CA TYR A 354 25.88 0.15 -12.83
C TYR A 354 27.39 0.08 -13.07
N ARG A 355 27.97 -1.10 -12.81
CA ARG A 355 29.43 -1.32 -12.94
C ARG A 355 29.93 -0.98 -14.35
N GLU A 356 29.18 -1.38 -15.38
CA GLU A 356 29.55 -1.17 -16.79
C GLU A 356 29.54 0.32 -17.16
N GLN A 357 28.62 1.09 -16.57
CA GLN A 357 28.51 2.53 -16.78
C GLN A 357 29.47 3.34 -15.89
N MET A 358 30.25 2.67 -15.03
CA MET A 358 31.17 3.27 -14.05
C MET A 358 30.48 4.27 -13.09
N VAL A 359 29.22 3.98 -12.72
CA VAL A 359 28.44 4.83 -11.81
C VAL A 359 28.32 4.18 -10.43
N ASN A 360 28.69 4.94 -9.40
CA ASN A 360 28.39 4.59 -8.01
C ASN A 360 27.12 5.30 -7.54
N VAL A 361 26.21 4.55 -6.94
CA VAL A 361 24.98 5.09 -6.35
C VAL A 361 25.33 5.96 -5.15
N LYS A 362 24.72 7.14 -5.04
CA LYS A 362 24.87 8.05 -3.90
C LYS A 362 23.68 7.95 -2.96
N LYS A 363 23.93 7.82 -1.65
CA LYS A 363 22.87 7.94 -0.62
C LYS A 363 22.67 9.39 -0.21
N ILE A 364 21.41 9.81 -0.11
CA ILE A 364 20.98 11.02 0.59
C ILE A 364 20.08 10.59 1.74
N GLU A 365 20.36 11.10 2.93
CA GLU A 365 19.56 10.79 4.11
C GLU A 365 18.27 11.63 4.14
N CYS A 366 17.16 11.00 4.52
CA CYS A 366 15.89 11.70 4.70
C CYS A 366 15.99 12.74 5.83
N THR A 367 15.69 14.01 5.52
CA THR A 367 15.75 15.13 6.46
C THR A 367 14.83 14.91 7.68
N ASN A 368 13.63 14.38 7.46
CA ASN A 368 12.69 14.09 8.55
C ASN A 368 13.25 13.04 9.51
N HIS A 369 13.91 12.01 8.98
CA HIS A 369 14.53 10.94 9.76
C HIS A 369 15.75 11.45 10.54
N LEU A 370 16.62 12.24 9.92
CA LEU A 370 17.75 12.89 10.60
C LEU A 370 17.29 13.75 11.79
N LEU A 371 16.28 14.61 11.58
CA LEU A 371 15.76 15.47 12.64
C LEU A 371 15.00 14.69 13.72
N ARG A 372 14.31 13.59 13.36
CA ARG A 372 13.64 12.69 14.32
C ARG A 372 14.69 11.97 15.18
N ASN A 373 15.78 11.49 14.57
CA ASN A 373 16.89 10.85 15.25
C ASN A 373 17.61 11.83 16.20
N LEU A 374 17.85 13.07 15.79
CA LEU A 374 18.34 14.13 16.67
C LEU A 374 17.45 14.25 17.92
N CYS A 375 16.13 14.44 17.73
CA CYS A 375 15.21 14.56 18.86
C CYS A 375 15.23 13.31 19.76
N LYS A 376 15.29 12.10 19.19
CA LYS A 376 15.38 10.84 19.95
C LYS A 376 16.65 10.79 20.81
N LYS A 377 17.81 11.12 20.24
CA LYS A 377 19.09 11.17 20.96
C LYS A 377 19.05 12.22 22.07
N LEU A 378 18.52 13.42 21.81
CA LEU A 378 18.36 14.47 22.81
C LEU A 378 17.38 14.09 23.93
N ARG A 379 16.30 13.36 23.62
CA ARG A 379 15.40 12.81 24.64
C ARG A 379 16.09 11.77 25.52
N ALA A 380 16.97 10.92 24.96
CA ALA A 380 17.75 9.98 25.78
C ALA A 380 18.70 10.70 26.76
N VAL A 381 19.29 11.84 26.36
CA VAL A 381 20.01 12.73 27.31
C VAL A 381 19.03 13.32 28.32
N ALA A 382 17.92 13.81 27.80
CA ALA A 382 16.65 14.19 28.42
C ALA A 382 16.13 13.22 29.48
N GLU A 383 16.51 11.95 29.40
CA GLU A 383 15.97 10.83 30.16
C GLU A 383 17.00 10.11 31.03
N THR A 384 18.27 10.53 30.92
CA THR A 384 19.37 9.95 31.68
C THR A 384 19.09 10.01 33.19
N THR A 385 19.27 8.88 33.85
CA THR A 385 19.16 8.74 35.31
C THR A 385 20.55 8.61 35.91
N GLN A 386 20.83 9.33 37.00
CA GLN A 386 22.01 9.09 37.83
C GLN A 386 21.65 8.19 39.02
N GLN A 387 22.56 7.26 39.34
CA GLN A 387 22.48 6.44 40.56
C GLN A 387 22.34 7.35 41.80
N LYS A 388 21.51 6.95 42.77
CA LYS A 388 21.15 7.78 43.93
C LYS A 388 22.36 8.30 44.71
N THR A 389 23.47 7.56 44.72
CA THR A 389 24.75 7.87 45.37
C THR A 389 25.56 8.99 44.72
N HIS A 390 25.31 9.32 43.44
CA HIS A 390 26.05 10.34 42.68
C HIS A 390 25.19 11.54 42.24
N ARG A 391 23.96 11.68 42.77
CA ARG A 391 23.04 12.75 42.38
C ARG A 391 23.58 14.12 42.82
N LYS A 392 24.25 14.81 41.90
CA LYS A 392 24.64 16.21 42.08
C LYS A 392 23.37 17.08 42.16
N ARG A 393 23.34 18.02 43.11
CA ARG A 393 22.22 18.97 43.30
C ARG A 393 22.00 19.75 41.99
N GLY A 394 20.76 19.83 41.53
CA GLY A 394 20.41 20.55 40.29
C GLY A 394 20.46 19.72 39.00
N PHE A 395 20.90 18.45 39.03
CA PHE A 395 20.93 17.60 37.83
C PHE A 395 19.56 17.45 37.14
N VAL A 396 18.48 17.27 37.93
CA VAL A 396 17.11 17.15 37.40
C VAL A 396 16.66 18.44 36.71
N GLN A 397 17.00 19.60 37.29
CA GLN A 397 16.68 20.90 36.69
C GLN A 397 17.39 21.05 35.34
N LEU A 398 18.67 20.68 35.24
CA LEU A 398 19.44 20.74 34.01
C LEU A 398 18.93 19.76 32.93
N ARG A 399 18.52 18.55 33.33
CA ARG A 399 17.85 17.60 32.43
C ARG A 399 16.56 18.20 31.85
N ASN A 400 15.76 18.87 32.68
CA ASN A 400 14.55 19.56 32.21
C ASN A 400 14.85 20.73 31.28
N VAL A 401 15.96 21.46 31.50
CA VAL A 401 16.43 22.48 30.56
C VAL A 401 16.71 21.87 29.18
N VAL A 402 17.39 20.72 29.13
CA VAL A 402 17.60 20.01 27.84
C VAL A 402 16.25 19.58 27.25
N LYS A 403 15.37 18.95 28.03
CA LYS A 403 14.05 18.47 27.59
C LYS A 403 13.21 19.58 26.94
N ASN A 404 13.13 20.74 27.59
CA ASN A 404 12.31 21.86 27.15
C ASN A 404 12.88 22.55 25.90
N ASN A 405 14.17 22.38 25.61
CA ASN A 405 14.84 23.00 24.47
C ASN A 405 14.97 22.08 23.24
N ILE A 406 14.56 20.80 23.30
CA ILE A 406 14.72 19.85 22.17
C ILE A 406 14.06 20.38 20.88
N LEU A 407 12.83 20.88 20.97
CA LEU A 407 12.12 21.41 19.80
C LEU A 407 12.69 22.76 19.34
N LYS A 408 13.26 23.55 20.25
CA LYS A 408 13.96 24.79 19.91
C LYS A 408 15.22 24.48 19.11
N ILE A 409 16.03 23.52 19.55
CA ILE A 409 17.21 23.02 18.81
C ILE A 409 16.80 22.54 17.41
N ARG A 410 15.73 21.73 17.30
CA ARG A 410 15.24 21.27 15.98
C ARG A 410 14.84 22.45 15.08
N ARG A 411 14.15 23.46 15.62
CA ARG A 411 13.73 24.65 14.88
C ARG A 411 14.93 25.44 14.37
N GLU A 412 15.91 25.70 15.24
CA GLU A 412 17.15 26.39 14.87
C GLU A 412 17.89 25.68 13.73
N VAL A 413 17.93 24.33 13.74
CA VAL A 413 18.53 23.55 12.65
C VAL A 413 17.78 23.80 11.35
N ILE A 414 16.44 23.78 11.36
CA ILE A 414 15.62 24.02 10.16
C ILE A 414 15.85 25.44 9.62
N GLU A 415 15.87 26.44 10.49
CA GLU A 415 16.15 27.83 10.11
C GLU A 415 17.55 27.99 9.52
N ALA A 416 18.57 27.35 10.11
CA ALA A 416 19.92 27.36 9.57
C ALA A 416 20.00 26.71 8.19
N ILE A 417 19.29 25.59 7.98
CA ILE A 417 19.17 24.94 6.67
C ILE A 417 18.54 25.91 5.65
N ASP A 418 17.41 26.52 6.00
CA ASP A 418 16.68 27.40 5.09
C ASP A 418 17.50 28.65 4.73
N LEU A 419 18.17 29.26 5.71
CA LEU A 419 19.09 30.37 5.49
C LEU A 419 20.19 30.02 4.48
N ARG A 420 20.90 28.90 4.70
CA ARG A 420 22.03 28.50 3.83
C ARG A 420 21.60 28.14 2.41
N ARG A 421 20.37 27.63 2.23
CA ARG A 421 19.84 27.29 0.91
C ARG A 421 19.63 28.53 0.04
N GLU A 422 19.20 29.64 0.63
CA GLU A 422 18.94 30.91 -0.06
C GLU A 422 20.21 31.66 -0.52
N GLU A 423 21.36 31.33 0.07
CA GLU A 423 22.62 31.98 -0.28
C GLU A 423 23.05 31.71 -1.74
N LYS A 424 23.63 32.72 -2.39
CA LYS A 424 24.20 32.58 -3.74
C LYS A 424 25.66 32.14 -3.67
N GLN A 425 25.89 30.92 -3.21
CA GLN A 425 27.23 30.31 -3.16
C GLN A 425 27.18 28.83 -3.57
N PRO A 426 28.31 28.21 -3.94
CA PRO A 426 28.35 26.78 -4.28
C PRO A 426 27.89 25.90 -3.11
N ASP A 427 27.18 24.81 -3.42
CA ASP A 427 26.55 23.94 -2.41
C ASP A 427 27.54 23.36 -1.39
N HIS A 428 28.76 23.02 -1.80
CA HIS A 428 29.78 22.51 -0.88
C HIS A 428 30.19 23.55 0.18
N TYR A 429 30.26 24.85 -0.18
CA TYR A 429 30.51 25.91 0.80
C TYR A 429 29.31 26.10 1.73
N LYS A 430 28.07 26.03 1.19
CA LYS A 430 26.86 26.04 2.02
C LYS A 430 26.88 24.91 3.04
N ALA A 431 27.32 23.71 2.65
CA ALA A 431 27.32 22.53 3.51
C ALA A 431 28.33 22.67 4.66
N ILE A 432 29.51 23.22 4.36
CA ILE A 432 30.54 23.51 5.36
C ILE A 432 30.05 24.58 6.35
N GLU A 433 29.42 25.64 5.87
CA GLU A 433 28.90 26.69 6.75
C GLU A 433 27.70 26.21 7.57
N LEU A 434 26.78 25.44 6.98
CA LEU A 434 25.68 24.80 7.70
C LEU A 434 26.20 23.87 8.80
N GLN A 435 27.24 23.09 8.53
CA GLN A 435 27.85 22.22 9.52
C GLN A 435 28.33 23.03 10.73
N LYS A 436 29.00 24.16 10.48
CA LYS A 436 29.47 25.07 11.54
C LYS A 436 28.31 25.71 12.31
N ASP A 437 27.23 26.08 11.63
CA ASP A 437 26.02 26.59 12.28
C ASP A 437 25.41 25.54 13.21
N ILE A 438 25.20 24.31 12.72
CA ILE A 438 24.64 23.20 13.49
C ILE A 438 25.45 22.93 14.76
N LEU A 439 26.78 22.92 14.66
CA LEU A 439 27.68 22.72 15.80
C LEU A 439 27.57 23.84 16.85
N ASN A 440 27.16 25.05 16.47
CA ASN A 440 27.00 26.19 17.37
C ASN A 440 25.62 26.24 18.06
N ILE A 441 24.60 25.60 17.49
CA ILE A 441 23.21 25.66 18.00
C ILE A 441 23.10 25.34 19.50
N PRO A 442 23.75 24.31 20.07
CA PRO A 442 23.64 24.03 21.50
C PRO A 442 24.15 25.17 22.37
N SER A 443 25.31 25.75 22.04
CA SER A 443 25.82 26.91 22.79
C SER A 443 24.85 28.08 22.72
N HIS A 444 24.36 28.41 21.53
CA HIS A 444 23.37 29.47 21.35
C HIS A 444 22.10 29.23 22.19
N ILE A 445 21.50 28.05 22.09
CA ILE A 445 20.25 27.73 22.78
C ILE A 445 20.39 27.72 24.31
N PHE A 446 21.54 27.31 24.83
CA PHE A 446 21.79 27.26 26.27
C PHE A 446 22.42 28.56 26.83
N GLY A 447 22.47 29.64 26.06
CA GLY A 447 22.84 30.99 26.53
C GLY A 447 24.32 31.35 26.40
N GLU A 448 25.11 30.62 25.60
CA GLU A 448 26.49 30.99 25.25
C GLU A 448 26.56 31.54 23.81
N HIS A 449 26.70 32.87 23.70
CA HIS A 449 26.61 33.58 22.41
C HIS A 449 27.95 33.89 21.74
N LYS A 450 29.07 33.32 22.22
CA LYS A 450 30.44 33.66 21.79
C LYS A 450 30.66 33.61 20.26
N ARG A 451 30.01 32.66 19.56
CA ARG A 451 30.15 32.45 18.11
C ARG A 451 28.92 32.86 17.31
N CYS A 452 27.91 33.49 17.93
CA CYS A 452 26.69 33.89 17.22
C CYS A 452 26.93 35.05 16.24
N LYS A 453 27.73 36.05 16.66
CA LYS A 453 28.08 37.23 15.86
C LYS A 453 28.88 36.89 14.61
N GLU A 454 29.83 35.96 14.73
CA GLU A 454 30.64 35.45 13.60
C GLU A 454 29.81 34.69 12.55
N ARG A 455 28.60 34.25 12.92
CA ARG A 455 27.71 33.44 12.08
C ARG A 455 26.55 34.23 11.50
N GLY A 456 26.53 35.56 11.66
CA GLY A 456 25.47 36.42 11.14
C GLY A 456 24.14 36.33 11.88
N ARG A 457 24.08 35.62 13.02
CA ARG A 457 22.89 35.59 13.90
C ARG A 457 22.89 36.86 14.75
N ILE A 458 21.92 37.73 14.53
CA ILE A 458 21.60 38.82 15.45
C ILE A 458 20.87 38.19 16.64
N CYS A 459 21.56 38.05 17.76
CA CYS A 459 20.94 37.68 19.02
C CYS A 459 20.76 38.96 19.82
N ASP A 460 19.53 39.24 20.26
CA ASP A 460 19.32 40.18 21.35
C ASP A 460 20.08 39.59 22.55
N LEU A 461 21.21 40.21 22.90
CA LEU A 461 22.01 39.84 24.04
C LEU A 461 21.21 40.21 25.29
N ASP A 462 20.26 39.36 25.65
CA ASP A 462 19.51 39.53 26.87
C ASP A 462 20.40 39.03 28.02
N GLU A 463 21.16 39.97 28.61
CA GLU A 463 22.06 39.72 29.74
C GLU A 463 21.34 39.10 30.96
N THR A 464 20.00 39.08 30.95
CA THR A 464 19.16 38.45 31.97
C THR A 464 19.01 36.93 31.80
N ASN A 465 19.29 36.38 30.62
CA ASN A 465 19.14 34.95 30.36
C ASN A 465 20.32 34.14 30.92
N LYS A 466 20.00 33.19 31.81
CA LYS A 466 20.99 32.34 32.47
C LYS A 466 21.74 31.47 31.45
N ASN A 467 23.07 31.56 31.44
CA ASN A 467 23.93 30.67 30.67
C ASN A 467 24.00 29.28 31.34
N TYR A 468 23.37 28.28 30.73
CA TYR A 468 23.32 26.90 31.21
C TYR A 468 24.53 26.05 30.78
N VAL A 469 25.34 26.51 29.81
CA VAL A 469 26.45 25.73 29.25
C VAL A 469 27.46 25.24 30.31
N PRO A 470 27.98 26.10 31.22
CA PRO A 470 28.91 25.64 32.26
C PRO A 470 28.30 24.57 33.18
N PHE A 471 27.02 24.74 33.54
CA PHE A 471 26.30 23.81 34.42
C PHE A 471 26.04 22.47 33.73
N LEU A 472 25.69 22.48 32.44
CA LEU A 472 25.49 21.27 31.64
C LEU A 472 26.81 20.50 31.45
N LYS A 473 27.94 21.20 31.25
CA LYS A 473 29.27 20.61 31.16
C LYS A 473 29.70 19.96 32.47
N LEU A 474 29.48 20.62 33.61
CA LEU A 474 29.78 20.10 34.96
C LEU A 474 29.08 18.75 35.26
N HIS A 475 27.91 18.55 34.64
CA HIS A 475 27.07 17.36 34.83
C HIS A 475 27.18 16.34 33.69
N GLY A 476 28.07 16.57 32.70
CA GLY A 476 28.26 15.64 31.58
C GLY A 476 27.10 15.59 30.59
N LEU A 477 26.11 16.48 30.71
CA LEU A 477 24.94 16.51 29.82
C LEU A 477 25.27 17.19 28.50
N TYR A 478 26.10 18.24 28.54
CA TYR A 478 26.47 19.01 27.35
C TYR A 478 27.20 18.13 26.32
N GLN A 479 28.14 17.29 26.76
CA GLN A 479 28.90 16.39 25.88
C GLN A 479 28.00 15.38 25.16
N LYS A 480 26.95 14.89 25.83
CA LYS A 480 25.96 14.01 25.20
C LYS A 480 25.09 14.73 24.17
N VAL A 481 24.69 15.98 24.46
CA VAL A 481 23.98 16.84 23.48
C VAL A 481 24.88 17.11 22.28
N GLU A 482 26.12 17.51 22.53
CA GLU A 482 27.14 17.78 21.51
C GLU A 482 27.37 16.55 20.63
N SER A 483 27.44 15.34 21.21
CA SER A 483 27.58 14.10 20.45
C SER A 483 26.40 13.84 19.49
N ALA A 484 25.17 14.16 19.92
CA ALA A 484 24.00 14.06 19.05
C ALA A 484 24.02 15.09 17.90
N ILE A 485 24.57 16.27 18.16
CA ILE A 485 24.67 17.39 17.21
C ILE A 485 25.81 17.17 16.21
N ILE A 486 26.96 16.68 16.65
CA ILE A 486 28.08 16.26 15.80
C ILE A 486 27.62 15.16 14.83
N TYR A 487 26.86 14.17 15.32
CA TYR A 487 26.30 13.15 14.45
C TYR A 487 25.41 13.74 13.35
N LEU A 488 24.54 14.71 13.69
CA LEU A 488 23.68 15.36 12.71
C LEU A 488 24.47 16.24 11.73
N SER A 489 25.49 16.96 12.20
CA SER A 489 26.26 17.91 11.40
C SER A 489 27.10 17.23 10.32
N ALA A 490 27.39 15.93 10.47
CA ALA A 490 28.02 15.11 9.43
C ALA A 490 27.13 14.95 8.17
N TYR A 491 25.83 15.23 8.26
CA TYR A 491 24.87 15.11 7.16
C TYR A 491 24.44 16.48 6.59
N SER A 492 25.27 17.52 6.73
CA SER A 492 24.95 18.87 6.26
C SER A 492 24.62 18.91 4.75
N ASP A 493 25.32 18.14 3.92
CA ASP A 493 25.01 17.98 2.49
C ASP A 493 23.57 17.46 2.27
N SER A 494 23.17 16.41 2.99
CA SER A 494 21.81 15.84 2.86
C SER A 494 20.74 16.82 3.38
N LEU A 495 21.02 17.52 4.48
CA LEU A 495 20.11 18.49 5.08
C LEU A 495 19.87 19.70 4.16
N LEU A 496 20.86 20.16 3.41
CA LEU A 496 20.70 21.24 2.42
C LEU A 496 19.77 20.86 1.27
N LEU A 497 19.80 19.60 0.83
CA LEU A 497 18.91 19.13 -0.22
C LEU A 497 17.45 19.08 0.26
N LYS A 498 17.23 18.94 1.58
CA LYS A 498 15.92 18.92 2.24
C LYS A 498 14.99 17.84 1.67
N PHE A 499 15.58 16.74 1.19
CA PHE A 499 14.83 15.62 0.62
C PHE A 499 14.16 14.78 1.72
N THR A 500 12.98 14.26 1.41
CA THR A 500 12.17 13.43 2.33
C THR A 500 11.72 12.15 1.63
N ASN A 501 11.51 11.10 2.42
CA ASN A 501 10.93 9.83 1.98
C ASN A 501 9.40 9.80 2.15
N ASN A 502 8.73 10.94 2.36
CA ASN A 502 7.28 11.03 2.54
C ASN A 502 6.45 10.31 1.45
N PRO A 503 6.85 10.30 0.15
CA PRO A 503 6.16 9.51 -0.86
C PRO A 503 6.14 8.01 -0.55
N ALA A 504 7.24 7.48 0.00
CA ALA A 504 7.30 6.08 0.42
C ALA A 504 6.46 5.84 1.68
N GLU A 505 6.49 6.73 2.68
CA GLU A 505 5.58 6.66 3.83
C GLU A 505 4.10 6.67 3.39
N SER A 506 3.77 7.45 2.36
CA SER A 506 2.43 7.53 1.77
C SER A 506 2.05 6.22 1.06
N PHE A 507 2.96 5.64 0.28
CA PHE A 507 2.75 4.33 -0.35
C PHE A 507 2.57 3.22 0.69
N ASN A 508 3.39 3.23 1.74
CA ASN A 508 3.30 2.30 2.86
C ASN A 508 1.95 2.39 3.59
N SER A 509 1.33 3.57 3.63
CA SER A 509 -0.03 3.76 4.16
C SER A 509 -1.08 3.08 3.27
N ILE A 510 -0.97 3.19 1.95
CA ILE A 510 -1.85 2.50 0.99
C ILE A 510 -1.69 0.98 1.13
N ILE A 511 -0.44 0.48 1.15
CA ILE A 511 -0.16 -0.94 1.40
C ILE A 511 -0.83 -1.37 2.71
N CYS A 512 -0.63 -0.61 3.80
CA CYS A 512 -1.21 -0.90 5.11
C CYS A 512 -2.74 -1.03 5.04
N LYS A 513 -3.41 -0.13 4.33
CA LYS A 513 -4.86 -0.22 4.09
C LYS A 513 -5.21 -1.49 3.33
N GLU A 514 -4.58 -1.73 2.19
CA GLU A 514 -4.92 -2.85 1.30
C GLU A 514 -4.62 -4.22 1.90
N ILE A 515 -3.71 -4.32 2.88
CA ILE A 515 -3.45 -5.54 3.65
C ILE A 515 -4.26 -5.60 4.96
N GLY A 516 -5.33 -4.82 5.10
CA GLY A 516 -6.22 -4.87 6.25
C GLY A 516 -5.56 -4.37 7.54
N GLY A 517 -4.80 -3.28 7.48
CA GLY A 517 -4.20 -2.65 8.64
C GLY A 517 -3.07 -3.46 9.31
N LYS A 518 -2.54 -4.49 8.64
CA LYS A 518 -1.56 -5.46 9.17
C LYS A 518 -2.11 -6.39 10.25
N SER A 519 -3.44 -6.52 10.36
CA SER A 519 -4.10 -7.46 11.29
C SER A 519 -4.44 -8.80 10.64
N ILE A 520 -4.48 -8.86 9.31
CA ILE A 520 -4.85 -10.06 8.54
C ILE A 520 -3.59 -10.67 7.90
N ASN A 521 -3.43 -11.99 8.04
CA ASN A 521 -2.35 -12.71 7.37
C ASN A 521 -2.72 -13.02 5.90
N PHE A 522 -2.27 -12.16 4.99
CA PHE A 522 -2.42 -12.36 3.54
C PHE A 522 -1.23 -13.06 2.86
N GLY A 523 -0.18 -13.41 3.61
CA GLY A 523 1.06 -13.99 3.11
C GLY A 523 1.05 -15.51 2.98
N ASN A 524 -0.10 -16.16 3.26
CA ASN A 524 -0.25 -17.61 3.16
C ASN A 524 -0.20 -18.13 1.70
N ARG A 525 -0.60 -17.29 0.74
CA ARG A 525 -0.61 -17.57 -0.71
C ARG A 525 -0.34 -16.27 -1.50
N ASP A 526 -1.05 -16.08 -2.60
CA ASP A 526 -0.98 -15.02 -3.60
C ASP A 526 -1.59 -13.67 -3.19
N SER A 527 -2.38 -13.64 -2.11
CA SER A 527 -3.17 -12.47 -1.72
C SER A 527 -2.30 -11.24 -1.37
N TYR A 528 -1.12 -11.44 -0.76
CA TYR A 528 -0.21 -10.33 -0.48
C TYR A 528 0.28 -9.66 -1.77
N ASN A 529 0.74 -10.44 -2.75
CA ASN A 529 1.18 -9.94 -4.06
C ASN A 529 0.09 -9.13 -4.78
N ALA A 530 -1.13 -9.66 -4.84
CA ALA A 530 -2.25 -8.98 -5.48
C ALA A 530 -2.55 -7.61 -4.84
N ARG A 531 -2.47 -7.52 -3.51
CA ARG A 531 -2.67 -6.28 -2.75
C ARG A 531 -1.51 -5.30 -2.93
N ILE A 532 -0.27 -5.78 -3.03
CA ILE A 532 0.84 -4.88 -3.37
C ILE A 532 0.66 -4.32 -4.79
N ALA A 533 0.27 -5.15 -5.74
CA ALA A 533 0.01 -4.71 -7.11
C ALA A 533 -1.19 -3.73 -7.20
N GLY A 534 -2.26 -3.98 -6.45
CA GLY A 534 -3.37 -3.03 -6.25
C GLY A 534 -2.89 -1.69 -5.69
N ALA A 535 -2.04 -1.71 -4.67
CA ALA A 535 -1.49 -0.52 -4.06
C ALA A 535 -0.63 0.29 -5.03
N VAL A 536 0.14 -0.37 -5.91
CA VAL A 536 0.91 0.30 -6.97
C VAL A 536 -0.03 1.04 -7.92
N ALA A 537 -1.07 0.39 -8.42
CA ALA A 537 -2.07 1.05 -9.27
C ALA A 537 -2.75 2.21 -8.52
N GLN A 538 -3.09 2.04 -7.23
CA GLN A 538 -3.78 3.06 -6.44
C GLN A 538 -2.90 4.29 -6.23
N PHE A 539 -1.61 4.09 -6.03
CA PHE A 539 -0.65 5.15 -5.84
C PHE A 539 -0.32 5.87 -7.17
N ASN A 540 -0.19 5.11 -8.26
CA ASN A 540 0.19 5.68 -9.55
C ASN A 540 -0.95 6.34 -10.31
N THR A 541 -2.16 5.79 -10.29
CA THR A 541 -3.28 6.29 -11.11
C THR A 541 -4.44 6.84 -10.28
N GLN A 542 -4.58 6.40 -9.03
CA GLN A 542 -5.78 6.58 -8.20
C GLN A 542 -7.04 5.91 -8.77
N GLN A 543 -6.92 5.14 -9.86
CA GLN A 543 -8.00 4.57 -10.65
C GLN A 543 -7.89 3.03 -10.77
N VAL A 544 -7.64 2.35 -9.64
CA VAL A 544 -7.31 0.91 -9.62
C VAL A 544 -8.34 0.05 -10.32
N LEU A 545 -9.63 0.30 -10.08
CA LEU A 545 -10.69 -0.52 -10.65
C LEU A 545 -10.81 -0.25 -12.15
N THR A 546 -10.70 1.00 -12.60
CA THR A 546 -10.65 1.32 -14.03
C THR A 546 -9.50 0.58 -14.72
N GLU A 547 -8.30 0.64 -14.13
CA GLU A 547 -7.11 -0.03 -14.67
C GLU A 547 -7.30 -1.55 -14.76
N VAL A 548 -7.86 -2.19 -13.73
CA VAL A 548 -8.15 -3.64 -13.74
C VAL A 548 -9.19 -4.00 -14.80
N HIS A 549 -10.25 -3.20 -14.96
CA HIS A 549 -11.25 -3.44 -16.01
C HIS A 549 -10.62 -3.35 -17.39
N ASN A 550 -9.83 -2.30 -17.66
CA ASN A 550 -9.16 -2.12 -18.94
C ASN A 550 -8.21 -3.29 -19.25
N ASN A 551 -7.44 -3.76 -18.27
CA ASN A 551 -6.48 -4.84 -18.50
C ASN A 551 -7.13 -6.20 -18.76
N MET A 552 -8.37 -6.39 -18.28
CA MET A 552 -9.19 -7.58 -18.52
C MET A 552 -10.08 -7.45 -19.77
N ASP A 553 -9.85 -6.43 -20.61
CA ASP A 553 -10.68 -6.11 -21.79
C ASP A 553 -12.16 -5.98 -21.44
N LYS A 554 -12.46 -5.38 -20.29
CA LYS A 554 -13.82 -5.13 -19.78
C LYS A 554 -14.16 -3.66 -19.79
N ASN A 555 -15.44 -3.37 -20.05
CA ASN A 555 -15.99 -2.04 -19.91
C ASN A 555 -15.94 -1.60 -18.44
N VAL A 556 -15.52 -0.36 -18.21
CA VAL A 556 -15.53 0.28 -16.89
C VAL A 556 -16.96 0.74 -16.56
N PRO A 557 -17.54 0.33 -15.42
CA PRO A 557 -18.83 0.85 -14.99
C PRO A 557 -18.76 2.35 -14.66
N SER A 558 -19.76 3.14 -15.08
CA SER A 558 -19.79 4.59 -14.81
C SER A 558 -19.73 4.95 -13.32
N ILE A 559 -20.24 4.07 -12.45
CA ILE A 559 -20.18 4.25 -10.99
C ILE A 559 -18.75 4.11 -10.44
N VAL A 560 -17.92 3.27 -11.09
CA VAL A 560 -16.50 3.13 -10.77
C VAL A 560 -15.77 4.41 -11.14
N GLU A 561 -15.96 4.90 -12.36
CA GLU A 561 -15.36 6.18 -12.80
C GLU A 561 -15.76 7.34 -11.89
N THR A 562 -17.03 7.39 -11.47
CA THR A 562 -17.53 8.44 -10.58
C THR A 562 -16.96 8.31 -9.16
N LEU A 563 -16.72 7.10 -8.67
CA LEU A 563 -16.05 6.87 -7.39
C LEU A 563 -14.59 7.32 -7.44
N GLU A 564 -13.87 6.95 -8.50
CA GLU A 564 -12.45 7.23 -8.63
C GLU A 564 -12.16 8.70 -8.94
N LYS A 565 -13.03 9.39 -9.68
CA LYS A 565 -12.96 10.86 -9.87
C LYS A 565 -13.20 11.66 -8.59
N ARG A 566 -13.85 11.07 -7.57
CA ARG A 566 -14.10 11.73 -6.27
C ARG A 566 -12.94 11.55 -5.28
N ARG A 567 -12.05 10.60 -5.52
CA ARG A 567 -10.82 10.40 -4.74
C ARG A 567 -9.78 11.42 -5.16
#